data_AF-A0A1M7ICZ2-F1
#
_entry.id   AF-A0A1M7ICZ2-F1
#
_cell.length_a   1.000
_cell.length_b   1.000
_cell.length_c   1.000
_cell.angle_alpha   90.00
_cell.angle_beta   90.00
_cell.angle_gamma   90.00
#
_symmetry.space_group_name_H-M   'P 1'
#
loop_
_entity.id
_entity.type
_entity.pdbx_description
1 polymer ?
#
loop_
_entity_poly.entity_id
_entity_poly.type
_entity_poly.pdbx_seq_one_letter_code
_entity_poly.pdbx_strand_id
1 'polypeptide(L)'
;MIEVSSTLYFGGLAIAAFAVDRAPLGSYGAASSIAWLAVTSGLSLMMRKPFTLGIARTTVPRELWSRPAFYTTNVIITTAWAVSFTVEAALLALLVDSSTGLIIAVKAAGFVLPAVFTVRYSRSAHERAATARHA
;
A
#
# COMPACT_ATOMS: atom_id res chain seq x y z
N MET A 1 -3.83 -2.80 12.54
CA MET A 1 -3.02 -1.71 11.93
C MET A 1 -3.87 -0.86 11.02
N ILE A 2 -4.55 -1.44 10.02
CA ILE A 2 -5.48 -0.72 9.12
C ILE A 2 -6.49 0.13 9.89
N GLU A 3 -7.17 -0.47 10.86
CA GLU A 3 -8.19 0.22 11.65
C GLU A 3 -7.63 1.44 12.38
N VAL A 4 -6.54 1.27 13.14
CA VAL A 4 -5.83 2.36 13.81
C VAL A 4 -5.33 3.43 12.82
N SER A 5 -4.77 3.03 11.68
CA SER A 5 -4.28 3.98 10.68
C SER A 5 -5.39 4.75 9.98
N SER A 6 -6.53 4.10 9.73
CA SER A 6 -7.71 4.73 9.15
C SER A 6 -8.33 5.68 10.15
N THR A 7 -8.46 5.28 11.42
CA THR A 7 -8.96 6.14 12.50
C THR A 7 -8.07 7.36 12.71
N LEU A 8 -6.74 7.22 12.67
CA LEU A 8 -5.82 8.35 12.78
C LEU A 8 -5.96 9.33 11.61
N TYR A 9 -6.07 8.82 10.37
CA TYR A 9 -6.25 9.67 9.19
C TYR A 9 -7.57 10.41 9.22
N PHE A 10 -8.68 9.67 9.32
CA PHE A 10 -10.01 10.27 9.27
C PHE A 10 -10.28 11.13 10.51
N GLY A 11 -9.77 10.73 11.67
CA GLY A 11 -9.85 11.53 12.90
C GLY A 11 -9.06 12.84 12.79
N GLY A 12 -7.82 12.79 12.30
CA GLY A 12 -7.02 13.99 12.06
C GLY A 12 -7.61 14.91 11.00
N LEU A 13 -8.15 14.33 9.92
CA LEU A 13 -8.80 15.05 8.84
C LEU A 13 -10.13 15.69 9.29
N ALA A 14 -10.89 15.00 10.14
CA ALA A 14 -12.09 15.56 10.77
C ALA A 14 -11.75 16.74 11.68
N ILE A 15 -10.74 16.61 12.55
CA ILE A 15 -10.28 17.71 13.41
C ILE A 15 -9.81 18.90 12.55
N ALA A 16 -9.02 18.66 11.51
CA ALA A 16 -8.56 19.71 10.60
C ALA A 16 -9.72 20.38 9.84
N ALA A 17 -10.75 19.63 9.45
CA ALA A 17 -11.93 20.17 8.77
C ALA A 17 -12.75 21.12 9.66
N PHE A 18 -12.75 20.92 10.97
CA PHE A 18 -13.38 21.83 11.93
C PHE A 18 -12.46 22.98 12.38
N ALA A 19 -11.14 22.83 12.22
CA ALA A 19 -10.14 23.80 12.69
C ALA A 19 -9.65 24.79 11.61
N VAL A 20 -9.97 24.56 10.32
CA VAL A 20 -9.47 25.38 9.20
C VAL A 20 -10.65 25.87 8.35
N ASP A 21 -10.83 27.19 8.29
CA ASP A 21 -11.94 27.87 7.58
C ASP A 21 -11.94 27.68 6.04
N ARG A 22 -10.80 27.28 5.46
CA ARG A 22 -10.68 26.86 4.05
C ARG A 22 -10.49 25.35 4.03
N ALA A 23 -11.16 24.65 3.11
CA ALA A 23 -11.00 23.21 2.93
C ALA A 23 -9.49 22.83 2.94
N PRO A 24 -8.96 22.24 4.01
CA PRO A 24 -7.51 22.23 4.28
C PRO A 24 -6.71 21.43 3.25
N LEU A 25 -7.39 20.63 2.43
CA LEU A 25 -6.81 19.80 1.38
C LEU A 25 -7.28 20.19 -0.03
N GLY A 26 -8.22 21.12 -0.20
CA GLY A 26 -8.73 21.61 -1.49
C GLY A 26 -8.68 20.58 -2.63
N SER A 27 -7.98 20.94 -3.72
CA SER A 27 -7.74 20.11 -4.90
C SER A 27 -6.79 18.92 -4.66
N TYR A 28 -6.04 18.93 -3.56
CA TYR A 28 -5.04 17.92 -3.17
C TYR A 28 -5.62 16.77 -2.35
N GLY A 29 -6.93 16.73 -2.10
CA GLY A 29 -7.58 15.67 -1.32
C GLY A 29 -7.18 14.27 -1.78
N ALA A 30 -7.16 14.04 -3.10
CA ALA A 30 -6.74 12.76 -3.68
C ALA A 30 -5.26 12.42 -3.38
N ALA A 31 -4.35 13.38 -3.55
CA ALA A 31 -2.93 13.18 -3.26
C ALA A 31 -2.69 12.88 -1.78
N SER A 32 -3.43 13.55 -0.88
CA SER A 32 -3.26 13.38 0.57
C SER A 32 -3.65 11.98 1.07
N SER A 33 -4.72 11.39 0.50
CA SER A 33 -5.16 10.05 0.86
C SER A 33 -4.16 8.99 0.43
N ILE A 34 -3.60 9.14 -0.78
CA ILE A 34 -2.57 8.23 -1.28
C ILE A 34 -1.25 8.43 -0.51
N ALA A 35 -0.88 9.66 -0.18
CA ALA A 35 0.29 9.94 0.66
C ALA A 35 0.17 9.27 2.04
N TRP A 36 -1.03 9.25 2.63
CA TRP A 36 -1.26 8.53 3.88
C TRP A 36 -1.05 7.02 3.74
N LEU A 37 -1.52 6.42 2.65
CA LEU A 37 -1.26 5.00 2.36
C LEU A 37 0.23 4.72 2.19
N ALA A 38 0.98 5.62 1.55
CA ALA A 38 2.43 5.50 1.41
C ALA A 38 3.12 5.51 2.78
N VAL A 39 2.78 6.48 3.63
CA VAL A 39 3.35 6.63 4.98
C VAL A 39 3.05 5.41 5.84
N THR A 40 1.79 4.96 5.88
CA THR A 40 1.38 3.83 6.73
C THR A 40 1.98 2.50 6.25
N SER A 41 2.09 2.30 4.94
CA SER A 41 2.77 1.15 4.36
C SER A 41 4.27 1.15 4.70
N GLY A 42 4.94 2.30 4.56
CA GLY A 42 6.35 2.47 4.95
C GLY A 42 6.58 2.26 6.43
N LEU A 43 5.71 2.80 7.29
CA LEU A 43 5.78 2.62 8.75
C LEU A 43 5.62 1.14 9.14
N SER A 44 4.76 0.39 8.44
CA SER A 44 4.61 -1.05 8.67
C SER A 44 5.91 -1.83 8.41
N LEU A 45 6.69 -1.42 7.42
CA LEU A 45 8.02 -1.99 7.13
C LEU A 45 9.01 -1.63 8.24
N MET A 46 9.03 -0.38 8.69
CA MET A 46 9.89 0.06 9.80
C MET A 46 9.59 -0.71 11.09
N MET A 47 8.31 -0.99 11.35
CA MET A 47 7.87 -1.80 12.50
C MET A 47 8.08 -3.31 12.32
N ARG A 48 8.72 -3.75 11.23
CA ARG A 48 8.93 -5.17 10.88
C ARG A 48 7.64 -5.99 10.84
N LYS A 49 6.52 -5.34 10.55
CA LYS A 49 5.19 -5.93 10.42
C LYS A 49 4.61 -5.51 9.07
N PRO A 50 5.14 -6.06 7.96
CA PRO A 50 4.71 -5.67 6.63
C PRO A 50 3.19 -5.74 6.51
N PHE A 51 2.59 -4.68 5.96
CA PHE A 51 1.15 -4.53 5.80
C PHE A 51 0.47 -5.80 5.25
N THR A 52 1.09 -6.45 4.27
CA THR A 52 0.53 -7.64 3.63
C THR A 52 0.59 -8.90 4.49
N LEU A 53 1.38 -8.92 5.57
CA LEU A 53 1.57 -10.09 6.42
C LEU A 53 0.27 -10.58 7.05
N GLY A 54 -0.61 -9.65 7.46
CA GLY A 54 -1.91 -9.99 8.02
C GLY A 54 -2.81 -10.70 7.02
N ILE A 55 -2.83 -10.20 5.78
CA ILE A 55 -3.61 -10.76 4.67
C ILE A 55 -3.05 -12.13 4.27
N ALA A 56 -1.72 -12.26 4.14
CA ALA A 56 -1.10 -13.51 3.76
C ALA A 56 -1.39 -14.63 4.80
N ARG A 57 -1.53 -14.29 6.08
CA ARG A 57 -1.91 -15.26 7.13
C ARG A 57 -3.34 -15.77 7.00
N THR A 58 -4.24 -15.09 6.29
CA THR A 58 -5.61 -15.61 6.11
C THR A 58 -5.70 -16.62 4.97
N THR A 59 -4.72 -16.65 4.06
CA THR A 59 -4.76 -17.48 2.84
C THR A 59 -3.66 -18.54 2.82
N VAL A 60 -2.55 -18.35 3.53
CA VAL A 60 -1.41 -19.28 3.53
C VAL A 60 -1.47 -20.19 4.77
N PRO A 61 -1.22 -21.51 4.63
CA PRO A 61 -1.16 -22.44 5.76
C PRO A 61 -0.15 -22.03 6.85
N ARG A 62 -0.49 -22.31 8.11
CA ARG A 62 0.25 -21.81 9.28
C ARG A 62 1.66 -22.39 9.39
N GLU A 63 1.89 -23.58 8.84
CA GLU A 63 3.18 -24.27 8.81
C GLU A 63 4.22 -23.50 7.97
N LEU A 64 3.75 -22.62 7.07
CA LEU A 64 4.61 -21.81 6.21
C LEU A 64 4.92 -20.43 6.83
N TRP A 65 4.22 -20.00 7.88
CA TRP A 65 4.36 -18.65 8.42
C TRP A 65 5.73 -18.40 9.08
N SER A 66 6.34 -19.45 9.62
CA SER A 66 7.66 -19.39 10.28
C SER A 66 8.82 -19.41 9.28
N ARG A 67 8.56 -19.66 8.00
CA ARG A 67 9.62 -19.71 6.98
C ARG A 67 10.16 -18.30 6.70
N PRO A 68 11.48 -18.09 6.64
CA PRO A 68 12.06 -16.78 6.30
C PRO A 68 11.54 -16.24 4.96
N ALA A 69 11.34 -17.13 3.98
CA ALA A 69 10.80 -16.78 2.68
C ALA A 69 9.40 -16.12 2.76
N PHE A 70 8.53 -16.57 3.68
CA PHE A 70 7.20 -16.00 3.86
C PHE A 70 7.27 -14.54 4.32
N TYR A 71 8.16 -14.25 5.27
CA TYR A 71 8.39 -12.87 5.72
C TYR A 71 8.99 -12.00 4.61
N THR A 72 10.05 -12.47 3.94
CA THR A 72 10.73 -11.71 2.88
C THR A 72 9.80 -11.40 1.71
N THR A 73 8.95 -12.35 1.31
CA THR A 73 7.94 -12.12 0.27
C THR A 73 6.97 -11.00 0.66
N ASN A 74 6.47 -11.00 1.91
CA ASN A 74 5.58 -9.95 2.39
C ASN A 74 6.26 -8.59 2.50
N VAL A 75 7.54 -8.55 2.87
CA VAL A 75 8.35 -7.31 2.85
C VAL A 75 8.44 -6.77 1.42
N ILE A 76 8.84 -7.60 0.45
CA ILE A 76 9.00 -7.17 -0.95
C ILE A 76 7.68 -6.64 -1.53
N ILE A 77 6.58 -7.36 -1.30
CA ILE A 77 5.26 -6.94 -1.77
C ILE A 77 4.86 -5.62 -1.08
N THR A 78 5.01 -5.51 0.24
CA THR A 78 4.68 -4.27 0.97
C THR A 78 5.53 -3.09 0.50
N THR A 79 6.81 -3.30 0.19
CA THR A 79 7.68 -2.26 -0.39
C THR A 79 7.20 -1.82 -1.76
N ALA A 80 6.80 -2.75 -2.63
CA ALA A 80 6.26 -2.41 -3.95
C ALA A 80 5.01 -1.53 -3.85
N TRP A 81 4.10 -1.84 -2.91
CA TRP A 81 2.94 -1.01 -2.62
C TRP A 81 3.33 0.36 -2.06
N ALA A 82 4.25 0.42 -1.09
CA ALA A 82 4.70 1.69 -0.51
C ALA A 82 5.33 2.62 -1.57
N VAL A 83 6.17 2.07 -2.47
CA VAL A 83 6.76 2.82 -3.59
C VAL A 83 5.67 3.29 -4.56
N SER A 84 4.74 2.42 -4.93
CA SER A 84 3.64 2.79 -5.84
C SER A 84 2.81 3.95 -5.29
N PHE A 85 2.40 3.88 -4.03
CA PHE A 85 1.65 4.95 -3.37
C PHE A 85 2.48 6.24 -3.24
N THR A 86 3.79 6.14 -3.01
CA THR A 86 4.65 7.32 -2.92
C THR A 86 4.71 8.04 -4.28
N VAL A 87 4.90 7.28 -5.36
CA VAL A 87 4.94 7.82 -6.73
C VAL A 87 3.58 8.38 -7.14
N GLU A 88 2.49 7.65 -6.86
CA GLU A 88 1.13 8.10 -7.16
C GLU A 88 0.78 9.39 -6.40
N ALA A 89 1.11 9.50 -5.11
CA ALA A 89 0.90 10.71 -4.34
C ALA A 89 1.65 11.91 -4.94
N ALA A 90 2.92 11.72 -5.32
CA ALA A 90 3.72 12.76 -5.96
C ALA A 90 3.13 13.19 -7.30
N LEU A 91 2.74 12.23 -8.15
CA LEU A 91 2.11 12.51 -9.44
C LEU A 91 0.77 13.24 -9.28
N LEU A 92 -0.08 12.82 -8.35
CA LEU A 92 -1.36 13.49 -8.09
C LEU A 92 -1.19 14.91 -7.55
N ALA A 93 -0.14 15.18 -6.77
CA ALA A 93 0.18 16.53 -6.33
C ALA A 93 0.66 17.42 -7.48
N LEU A 94 1.46 16.88 -8.41
CA LEU A 94 1.97 17.60 -9.57
C LEU A 94 0.90 17.84 -10.65
N LEU A 95 -0.05 16.92 -10.78
CA LEU A 95 -1.08 16.90 -11.83
C LEU A 95 -2.43 17.44 -11.35
N VAL A 96 -2.44 18.21 -10.26
CA VAL A 96 -3.67 18.67 -9.60
C VAL A 96 -4.62 19.46 -10.53
N ASP A 97 -4.07 20.21 -11.48
CA ASP A 97 -4.82 21.00 -12.48
C ASP A 97 -4.95 20.29 -13.84
N SER A 98 -4.57 19.01 -13.92
CA SER A 98 -4.65 18.24 -15.17
C SER A 98 -6.06 17.70 -15.45
N SER A 99 -6.25 17.13 -16.65
CA SER A 99 -7.53 16.54 -17.03
C SER A 99 -7.93 15.39 -16.09
N THR A 100 -9.23 15.28 -15.83
CA THR A 100 -9.81 14.20 -15.01
C THR A 100 -9.38 12.81 -15.53
N GLY A 101 -9.31 12.64 -16.85
CA GLY A 101 -8.86 11.38 -17.46
C GLY A 101 -7.42 11.01 -17.10
N LEU A 102 -6.50 11.98 -17.07
CA LEU A 102 -5.11 11.74 -16.66
C LEU A 102 -5.02 11.38 -15.18
N ILE A 103 -5.76 12.08 -14.32
CA ILE A 103 -5.83 11.80 -12.88
C ILE A 103 -6.34 10.37 -12.63
N ILE A 104 -7.39 9.95 -13.35
CA ILE A 104 -7.92 8.59 -13.26
C ILE A 104 -6.89 7.57 -13.73
N ALA A 105 -6.18 7.84 -14.83
CA ALA A 105 -5.15 6.94 -15.34
C ALA A 105 -4.00 6.74 -14.35
N VAL A 106 -3.54 7.81 -13.69
CA VAL A 106 -2.50 7.75 -12.65
C VAL A 106 -2.98 6.92 -11.46
N LYS A 107 -4.20 7.13 -10.99
CA LYS A 107 -4.79 6.32 -9.90
C LYS A 107 -4.91 4.85 -10.29
N ALA A 108 -5.42 4.58 -11.47
CA ALA A 108 -5.55 3.21 -11.97
C ALA A 108 -4.18 2.53 -12.05
N ALA A 109 -3.17 3.20 -12.61
CA ALA A 109 -1.81 2.66 -12.68
C ALA A 109 -1.20 2.41 -11.28
N GLY A 110 -1.39 3.35 -10.35
CA GLY A 110 -0.90 3.28 -8.98
C GLY A 110 -1.39 2.06 -8.18
N PHE A 111 -2.56 1.52 -8.54
CA PHE A 111 -3.11 0.29 -7.96
C PHE A 111 -2.89 -0.96 -8.82
N VAL A 112 -3.06 -0.85 -10.14
CA VAL A 112 -2.96 -2.01 -11.05
C VAL A 112 -1.53 -2.55 -11.09
N LEU A 113 -0.52 -1.69 -11.17
CA LEU A 113 0.88 -2.11 -11.25
C LEU A 113 1.32 -2.94 -10.02
N PRO A 114 1.18 -2.46 -8.76
CA PRO A 114 1.56 -3.25 -7.60
C PRO A 114 0.65 -4.47 -7.38
N ALA A 115 -0.62 -4.41 -7.76
CA ALA A 115 -1.51 -5.58 -7.68
C ALA A 115 -1.05 -6.70 -8.63
N VAL A 116 -0.76 -6.37 -9.90
CA VAL A 116 -0.24 -7.32 -10.88
C VAL A 116 1.11 -7.87 -10.43
N PHE A 117 2.00 -7.01 -9.92
CA PHE A 117 3.26 -7.44 -9.32
C PHE A 117 3.04 -8.44 -8.17
N THR A 118 2.12 -8.13 -7.25
CA THR A 118 1.77 -8.99 -6.11
C THR A 118 1.33 -10.38 -6.57
N VAL A 119 0.43 -10.45 -7.55
CA VAL A 119 -0.09 -11.72 -8.09
C VAL A 119 1.04 -12.55 -8.73
N ARG A 120 1.84 -11.92 -9.59
CA ARG A 120 2.94 -12.61 -10.29
C ARG A 120 4.01 -13.09 -9.31
N TYR A 121 4.44 -12.21 -8.40
CA TYR A 121 5.47 -12.52 -7.42
C TYR A 121 5.03 -13.62 -6.45
N SER A 122 3.77 -13.59 -6.01
CA SER A 122 3.22 -14.63 -5.14
C SER A 122 3.16 -15.99 -5.85
N ARG A 123 2.72 -16.04 -7.11
CA ARG A 123 2.73 -17.30 -7.89
C ARG A 123 4.13 -17.89 -7.99
N SER A 124 5.11 -17.08 -8.39
CA SER A 124 6.50 -17.55 -8.47
C SER A 124 7.07 -17.97 -7.10
N ALA A 125 6.68 -17.31 -6.01
CA ALA A 125 7.09 -17.71 -4.67
C ALA A 125 6.51 -19.08 -4.27
N HIS A 126 5.25 -19.36 -4.65
CA HIS A 126 4.62 -20.65 -4.41
C HIS A 126 5.27 -21.77 -5.23
N GLU A 127 5.55 -21.52 -6.51
CA GLU A 127 6.23 -22.47 -7.40
C GLU A 127 7.62 -22.85 -6.86
N ARG A 128 8.43 -21.85 -6.47
CA ARG A 128 9.75 -22.08 -5.87
C ARG A 128 9.68 -22.90 -4.57
N ALA A 129 8.64 -22.68 -3.77
CA ALA A 129 8.43 -23.43 -2.54
C ALA A 129 8.02 -24.90 -2.78
N ALA A 130 7.32 -25.18 -3.89
CA ALA A 130 6.96 -26.53 -4.30
C ALA A 130 8.20 -27.29 -4.82
N THR A 131 9.02 -26.69 -5.68
CA THR A 131 10.23 -27.33 -6.22
C THR A 131 11.24 -27.64 -5.11
N ALA A 132 11.42 -26.74 -4.14
CA ALA A 132 12.32 -26.95 -3.01
C ALA A 132 11.86 -28.04 -2.00
N ARG A 133 10.63 -28.57 -2.12
CA ARG A 133 10.18 -29.74 -1.35
C ARG A 133 10.51 -31.08 -2.02
N HIS A 134 10.89 -31.05 -3.31
CA HIS A 134 11.16 -32.25 -4.12
C HIS A 134 12.65 -32.46 -4.43
N ALA A 135 13.52 -31.55 -3.97
CA ALA A 135 14.97 -31.66 -4.03
C ALA A 135 15.51 -32.04 -2.65
#